data_AF-A0A9E0BD26-F1
#
_entry.id   AF-A0A9E0BD26-F1
#
_cell.length_a   1.000
_cell.length_b   1.000
_cell.length_c   1.000
_cell.angle_alpha   90.00
_cell.angle_beta   90.00
_cell.angle_gamma   90.00
#
_symmetry.space_group_name_H-M   'P 1'
#
loop_
_entity.id
_entity.type
_entity.pdbx_description
1 polymer ?
#
loop_
_entity_poly.entity_id
_entity_poly.type
_entity_poly.pdbx_seq_one_letter_code
_entity_poly.pdbx_strand_id
1 'polypeptide(L)'
;EMYGLKLIMLFMPRNAHGIGIIQKAIDMYDSNTTYLNENVTEYLGIIAIIGFFILMFTLFMNRDSALKKRLGALSEINIMLVLLGTTSGLGTMIAFLITDKIRGYNRISIFIEYVCILAVAMLMGAIVDKLKADKRTASIIVTAVTGLVCVFSIWEGCGGKTPTETYKAIQAEYASDDKLVSYIESSVDEGSMIYQLPYHKYPEGESQNDMWDYHLFVGYLHSDTLKWSYGSVKGREGDSWNEEIGSLKADDMVKALKEAGFAGIYIDRRAYLAEQIEQLESDLTEATGTKPVISDNGCLSFYKF
;
A
#
# COMPACT_ATOMS: atom_id res chain seq x y z
N GLU A 1 1.91 -4.48 -19.32
CA GLU A 1 1.35 -4.99 -18.06
C GLU A 1 2.09 -4.33 -16.91
N MET A 2 1.45 -3.40 -16.20
CA MET A 2 2.09 -2.60 -15.16
C MET A 2 2.25 -3.41 -13.85
N TYR A 3 1.27 -4.25 -13.53
CA TYR A 3 1.19 -5.02 -12.27
C TYR A 3 1.40 -6.53 -12.50
N GLY A 4 2.38 -6.89 -13.32
CA GLY A 4 2.83 -8.27 -13.51
C GLY A 4 3.99 -8.62 -12.59
N LEU A 5 4.11 -9.90 -12.22
CA LEU A 5 5.22 -10.41 -11.43
C LEU A 5 6.51 -10.34 -12.24
N LYS A 6 7.56 -9.75 -11.68
CA LYS A 6 8.90 -9.83 -12.27
C LYS A 6 9.65 -10.93 -11.56
N LEU A 7 10.03 -12.00 -12.26
CA LEU A 7 10.61 -13.19 -11.64
C LEU A 7 11.80 -12.88 -10.71
N ILE A 8 12.65 -11.91 -11.07
CA ILE A 8 13.79 -11.50 -10.24
C ILE A 8 13.37 -10.85 -8.90
N MET A 9 12.20 -10.21 -8.83
CA MET A 9 11.68 -9.61 -7.60
C MET A 9 11.36 -10.63 -6.52
N LEU A 10 11.06 -11.88 -6.88
CA LEU A 10 10.91 -12.98 -5.93
C LEU A 10 12.19 -13.27 -5.13
N PHE A 11 13.36 -12.94 -5.70
CA PHE A 11 14.68 -13.29 -5.17
C PHE A 11 15.49 -12.08 -4.71
N MET A 12 15.02 -10.87 -4.98
CA MET A 12 15.71 -9.64 -4.65
C MET A 12 15.20 -9.09 -3.32
N PRO A 13 16.01 -9.08 -2.25
CA PRO A 13 15.57 -8.54 -0.98
C PRO A 13 15.36 -7.04 -1.09
N ARG A 14 14.37 -6.51 -0.36
CA ARG A 14 14.07 -5.07 -0.36
C ARG A 14 15.12 -4.23 0.38
N ASN A 15 15.87 -4.84 1.28
CA ASN A 15 16.97 -4.19 2.00
C ASN A 15 18.23 -5.03 1.85
N ALA A 16 19.37 -4.37 1.64
CA ALA A 16 20.67 -5.00 1.63
C ALA A 16 21.18 -5.43 3.03
N HIS A 17 20.44 -5.17 4.11
CA HIS A 17 20.84 -5.39 5.51
C HIS A 17 22.21 -4.78 5.86
N GLY A 18 22.54 -3.64 5.23
CA GLY A 18 23.83 -2.96 5.40
C GLY A 18 24.96 -3.51 4.53
N ILE A 19 24.70 -4.48 3.65
CA ILE A 19 25.69 -5.09 2.76
C ILE A 19 25.77 -4.27 1.46
N GLY A 20 26.75 -3.37 1.36
CA GLY A 20 26.84 -2.41 0.25
C GLY A 20 26.88 -3.01 -1.16
N ILE A 21 27.35 -4.24 -1.35
CA ILE A 21 27.35 -4.92 -2.66
C ILE A 21 25.92 -5.29 -3.08
N ILE A 22 25.11 -5.77 -2.15
CA ILE A 22 23.70 -6.11 -2.39
C ILE A 22 22.93 -4.82 -2.68
N GLN A 23 23.19 -3.75 -1.93
CA GLN A 23 22.54 -2.45 -2.16
C GLN A 23 22.81 -1.93 -3.57
N LYS A 24 24.07 -1.97 -4.03
CA LYS A 24 24.42 -1.57 -5.39
C LYS A 24 23.72 -2.40 -6.46
N ALA A 25 23.53 -3.70 -6.23
CA ALA A 25 22.82 -4.56 -7.17
C ALA A 25 21.32 -4.25 -7.23
N ILE A 26 20.69 -3.98 -6.08
CA ILE A 26 19.30 -3.52 -5.98
C ILE A 26 19.16 -2.18 -6.70
N ASP A 27 19.98 -1.18 -6.34
CA ASP A 27 19.93 0.17 -6.91
C ASP A 27 20.11 0.14 -8.44
N MET A 28 21.05 -0.67 -8.92
CA MET A 28 21.29 -0.84 -10.36
C MET A 28 20.10 -1.48 -11.07
N TYR A 29 19.44 -2.47 -10.45
CA TYR A 29 18.25 -3.07 -11.06
C TYR A 29 17.09 -2.06 -11.07
N ASP A 30 16.86 -1.40 -9.94
CA ASP A 30 15.75 -0.47 -9.77
C ASP A 30 15.88 0.74 -10.71
N SER A 31 17.09 1.30 -10.87
CA SER A 31 17.33 2.45 -11.75
C SER A 31 17.13 2.13 -13.24
N ASN A 32 17.20 0.87 -13.63
CA ASN A 32 17.14 0.42 -15.03
C ASN A 32 15.83 -0.30 -15.38
N THR A 33 14.92 -0.45 -14.41
CA THR A 33 13.69 -1.23 -14.59
C THR A 33 12.47 -0.34 -14.73
N THR A 34 11.70 -0.55 -15.79
CA THR A 34 10.43 0.16 -16.00
C THR A 34 9.29 -0.47 -15.18
N TYR A 35 8.31 0.33 -14.75
CA TYR A 35 7.13 -0.13 -13.97
C TYR A 35 7.51 -0.84 -12.66
N LEU A 36 8.32 -0.19 -11.82
CA LEU A 36 8.46 -0.56 -10.42
C LEU A 36 7.26 -0.01 -9.65
N ASN A 37 6.57 -0.87 -8.92
CA ASN A 37 5.39 -0.54 -8.13
C ASN A 37 5.34 -1.43 -6.90
N GLU A 38 4.18 -2.00 -6.55
CA GLU A 38 4.07 -3.02 -5.50
C GLU A 38 4.92 -4.27 -5.77
N ASN A 39 5.41 -4.50 -6.99
CA ASN A 39 6.30 -5.63 -7.28
C ASN A 39 7.62 -5.63 -6.51
N VAL A 40 8.06 -4.49 -5.96
CA VAL A 40 9.23 -4.42 -5.07
C VAL A 40 9.02 -5.10 -3.71
N THR A 41 7.78 -5.52 -3.40
CA THR A 41 7.43 -6.19 -2.15
C THR A 41 7.18 -7.70 -2.33
N GLU A 42 7.57 -8.27 -3.47
CA GLU A 42 7.34 -9.67 -3.82
C GLU A 42 8.39 -10.64 -3.29
N TYR A 43 9.41 -10.11 -2.63
CA TYR A 43 10.50 -10.88 -2.10
C TYR A 43 10.00 -12.03 -1.22
N LEU A 44 10.36 -13.27 -1.58
CA LEU A 44 9.84 -14.46 -0.93
C LEU A 44 10.48 -14.73 0.46
N GLY A 45 11.63 -14.14 0.74
CA GLY A 45 12.47 -14.54 1.87
C GLY A 45 13.29 -15.80 1.59
N ILE A 46 14.46 -15.91 2.23
CA ILE A 46 15.45 -16.95 1.92
C ILE A 46 14.87 -18.37 2.03
N ILE A 47 13.98 -18.62 3.00
CA ILE A 47 13.40 -19.95 3.22
C ILE A 47 12.49 -20.37 2.07
N ALA A 48 11.61 -19.47 1.63
CA ALA A 48 10.77 -19.74 0.48
C ALA A 48 11.60 -19.81 -0.81
N ILE A 49 12.69 -19.04 -0.95
CA ILE A 49 13.62 -19.17 -2.09
C ILE A 49 14.25 -20.57 -2.14
N ILE A 50 14.69 -21.11 -1.00
CA ILE A 50 15.18 -22.50 -0.92
C ILE A 50 14.07 -23.47 -1.36
N GLY A 51 12.85 -23.29 -0.84
CA GLY A 51 11.68 -24.07 -1.24
C GLY A 51 11.39 -23.99 -2.74
N PHE A 52 11.51 -22.80 -3.33
CA PHE A 52 11.30 -22.56 -4.74
C PHE A 52 12.26 -23.40 -5.59
N PHE A 53 13.57 -23.35 -5.29
CA PHE A 53 14.55 -24.14 -6.02
C PHE A 53 14.36 -25.65 -5.81
N ILE A 54 14.05 -26.09 -4.58
CA ILE A 54 13.71 -27.49 -4.30
C ILE A 54 12.56 -27.96 -5.20
N LEU A 55 11.50 -27.15 -5.32
CA LEU A 55 10.35 -27.48 -6.15
C LEU A 55 10.70 -27.47 -7.64
N MET A 56 11.54 -26.54 -8.11
CA MET A 56 12.04 -26.54 -9.48
C MET A 56 12.80 -27.83 -9.83
N PHE A 57 13.65 -28.32 -8.94
CA PHE A 57 14.35 -29.60 -9.14
C PHE A 57 13.41 -30.80 -9.02
N THR A 58 12.44 -30.74 -8.10
CA THR A 58 11.49 -31.84 -7.87
C THR A 58 10.60 -32.12 -9.09
N LEU A 59 10.42 -31.13 -9.98
CA LEU A 59 9.71 -31.31 -11.24
C LEU A 59 10.24 -32.49 -12.05
N PHE A 60 11.56 -32.69 -12.01
CA PHE A 60 12.28 -33.69 -12.81
C PHE A 60 12.53 -35.00 -12.04
N MET A 61 12.01 -35.14 -10.83
CA MET A 61 12.24 -36.30 -9.98
C MET A 61 11.11 -37.34 -10.08
N ASN A 62 11.47 -38.62 -9.95
CA ASN A 62 10.50 -39.71 -9.88
C ASN A 62 9.60 -39.60 -8.64
N ARG A 63 8.35 -40.05 -8.76
CA ARG A 63 7.30 -39.90 -7.72
C ARG A 63 7.04 -41.18 -6.93
N ASP A 64 8.11 -41.82 -6.48
CA ASP A 64 8.06 -43.20 -5.95
C ASP A 64 7.56 -43.29 -4.49
N SER A 65 7.51 -42.17 -3.76
CA SER A 65 7.04 -42.13 -2.37
C SER A 65 5.91 -41.12 -2.20
N ALA A 66 5.11 -41.28 -1.13
CA ALA A 66 4.04 -40.34 -0.81
C ALA A 66 4.54 -38.89 -0.67
N LEU A 67 5.72 -38.70 -0.06
CA LEU A 67 6.37 -37.39 0.04
C LEU A 67 6.72 -36.83 -1.34
N LYS A 68 7.39 -37.62 -2.19
CA LYS A 68 7.78 -37.21 -3.55
C LYS A 68 6.57 -36.89 -4.43
N LYS A 69 5.47 -37.63 -4.28
CA LYS A 69 4.18 -37.34 -4.96
C LYS A 69 3.63 -35.97 -4.56
N ARG A 70 3.62 -35.67 -3.26
CA ARG A 70 3.14 -34.37 -2.75
C ARG A 70 4.04 -33.22 -3.19
N LEU A 71 5.37 -33.37 -3.10
CA LEU A 71 6.32 -32.35 -3.58
C LEU A 71 6.23 -32.15 -5.10
N GLY A 72 5.96 -33.21 -5.88
CA GLY A 72 5.70 -33.13 -7.30
C GLY A 72 4.46 -32.29 -7.63
N ALA A 73 3.37 -32.47 -6.88
CA ALA A 73 2.17 -31.64 -7.04
C ALA A 73 2.43 -30.17 -6.65
N LEU A 74 3.16 -29.92 -5.55
CA LEU A 74 3.57 -28.55 -5.18
C LEU A 74 4.46 -27.91 -6.24
N SER A 75 5.32 -28.69 -6.90
CA SER A 75 6.18 -28.23 -8.00
C SER A 75 5.37 -27.81 -9.23
N GLU A 76 4.38 -28.61 -9.62
CA GLU A 76 3.45 -28.27 -10.70
C GLU A 76 2.68 -26.98 -10.40
N ILE A 77 2.15 -26.86 -9.17
CA ILE A 77 1.46 -25.64 -8.71
C ILE A 77 2.42 -24.44 -8.76
N ASN A 78 3.64 -24.57 -8.24
CA ASN A 78 4.61 -23.47 -8.20
C ASN A 78 4.90 -22.93 -9.61
N ILE A 79 5.11 -23.81 -10.58
CA ILE A 79 5.36 -23.40 -11.98
C ILE A 79 4.11 -22.76 -12.58
N MET A 80 2.91 -23.31 -12.33
CA MET A 80 1.67 -22.70 -12.81
C MET A 80 1.45 -21.30 -12.25
N LEU A 81 1.75 -21.07 -10.96
CA LEU A 81 1.66 -19.75 -10.34
C LEU A 81 2.68 -18.78 -10.95
N VAL A 82 3.92 -19.21 -11.18
CA VAL A 82 4.94 -18.39 -11.87
C VAL A 82 4.49 -18.02 -13.29
N LEU A 83 4.01 -18.99 -14.07
CA LEU A 83 3.53 -18.75 -15.43
C LEU A 83 2.29 -17.85 -15.48
N LEU A 84 1.42 -17.94 -14.47
CA LEU A 84 0.25 -17.09 -14.34
C LEU A 84 0.63 -15.64 -13.98
N GLY A 85 1.56 -15.48 -13.03
CA GLY A 85 1.95 -14.18 -12.49
C GLY A 85 2.90 -13.38 -13.35
N THR A 86 3.83 -14.05 -14.03
CA THR A 86 4.96 -13.41 -14.73
C THR A 86 4.47 -12.43 -15.79
N THR A 87 5.13 -11.28 -15.89
CA THR A 87 4.88 -10.30 -16.95
C THR A 87 4.90 -10.96 -18.33
N SER A 88 3.88 -10.67 -19.14
CA SER A 88 3.65 -11.33 -20.45
C SER A 88 3.35 -12.84 -20.36
N GLY A 89 2.86 -13.31 -19.20
CA GLY A 89 2.49 -14.69 -18.93
C GLY A 89 1.02 -15.01 -19.24
N LEU A 90 0.51 -16.08 -18.61
CA LEU A 90 -0.88 -16.53 -18.81
C LEU A 90 -1.90 -15.51 -18.28
N GLY A 91 -1.56 -14.74 -17.25
CA GLY A 91 -2.41 -13.68 -16.72
C GLY A 91 -2.71 -12.59 -17.75
N THR A 92 -1.71 -12.23 -18.56
CA THR A 92 -1.87 -11.27 -19.67
C THR A 92 -2.82 -11.81 -20.74
N MET A 93 -2.75 -13.12 -21.05
CA MET A 93 -3.67 -13.75 -22.01
C MET A 93 -5.11 -13.72 -21.50
N ILE A 94 -5.33 -14.00 -20.21
CA ILE A 94 -6.65 -13.91 -19.58
C ILE A 94 -7.17 -12.47 -19.61
N ALA A 95 -6.31 -11.50 -19.30
CA ALA A 95 -6.65 -10.08 -19.32
C ALA A 95 -7.12 -9.62 -20.71
N PHE A 96 -6.45 -10.09 -21.76
CA PHE A 96 -6.75 -9.70 -23.13
C PHE A 96 -7.95 -10.46 -23.72
N LEU A 97 -8.08 -11.75 -23.44
CA LEU A 97 -9.08 -12.63 -24.08
C LEU A 97 -10.38 -12.76 -23.30
N ILE A 98 -10.36 -12.55 -21.98
CA ILE A 98 -11.49 -12.87 -21.09
C ILE A 98 -11.93 -11.63 -20.30
N THR A 99 -11.08 -11.08 -19.44
CA THR A 99 -11.42 -9.92 -18.60
C THR A 99 -10.20 -9.22 -18.03
N ASP A 100 -10.18 -7.89 -18.14
CA ASP A 100 -9.20 -6.98 -17.56
C ASP A 100 -9.45 -6.64 -16.08
N LYS A 101 -10.56 -7.13 -15.50
CA LYS A 101 -10.91 -6.87 -14.09
C LYS A 101 -9.97 -7.54 -13.09
N ILE A 102 -9.27 -8.59 -13.51
CA ILE A 102 -8.26 -9.26 -12.69
C ILE A 102 -6.93 -8.53 -12.89
N ARG A 103 -6.61 -7.64 -11.94
CA ARG A 103 -5.37 -6.85 -11.90
C ARG A 103 -4.46 -7.34 -10.77
N GLY A 104 -3.19 -6.93 -10.79
CA GLY A 104 -2.27 -7.21 -9.69
C GLY A 104 -1.80 -8.67 -9.64
N TYR A 105 -1.50 -9.27 -10.80
CA TYR A 105 -1.01 -10.65 -10.89
C TYR A 105 0.27 -10.88 -10.09
N ASN A 106 1.03 -9.81 -9.88
CA ASN A 106 2.24 -9.73 -9.10
C ASN A 106 2.00 -10.13 -7.61
N ARG A 107 0.78 -9.98 -7.08
CA ARG A 107 0.37 -10.46 -5.73
C ARG A 107 0.27 -11.98 -5.60
N ILE A 108 0.41 -12.72 -6.70
CA ILE A 108 0.47 -14.19 -6.66
C ILE A 108 1.71 -14.70 -5.91
N SER A 109 2.70 -13.84 -5.70
CA SER A 109 3.90 -14.10 -4.89
C SER A 109 3.58 -14.71 -3.52
N ILE A 110 2.49 -14.31 -2.87
CA ILE A 110 2.05 -14.88 -1.57
C ILE A 110 1.71 -16.38 -1.71
N PHE A 111 1.08 -16.78 -2.81
CA PHE A 111 0.75 -18.19 -3.06
C PHE A 111 2.00 -18.99 -3.43
N ILE A 112 2.92 -18.39 -4.19
CA ILE A 112 4.24 -18.97 -4.50
C ILE A 112 4.99 -19.22 -3.18
N GLU A 113 5.04 -18.22 -2.31
CA GLU A 113 5.67 -18.28 -0.98
C GLU A 113 5.09 -19.42 -0.14
N TYR A 114 3.76 -19.49 -0.03
CA TYR A 114 3.07 -20.55 0.71
C TYR A 114 3.48 -21.96 0.22
N VAL A 115 3.44 -22.19 -1.09
CA VAL A 115 3.78 -23.50 -1.68
C VAL A 115 5.25 -23.86 -1.42
N CYS A 116 6.14 -22.87 -1.49
CA CYS A 116 7.56 -23.04 -1.22
C CYS A 116 7.86 -23.35 0.26
N ILE A 117 7.26 -22.59 1.19
CA ILE A 117 7.40 -22.82 2.64
C ILE A 117 6.85 -24.20 3.01
N LEU A 118 5.69 -24.58 2.45
CA LEU A 118 5.09 -25.90 2.69
C LEU A 118 6.03 -27.03 2.25
N ALA A 119 6.70 -26.88 1.10
CA ALA A 119 7.67 -27.86 0.62
C ALA A 119 8.85 -28.03 1.61
N VAL A 120 9.39 -26.93 2.12
CA VAL A 120 10.46 -26.94 3.13
C VAL A 120 9.97 -27.60 4.43
N ALA A 121 8.78 -27.24 4.91
CA ALA A 121 8.19 -27.82 6.12
C ALA A 121 8.00 -29.34 6.01
N MET A 122 7.54 -29.83 4.84
CA MET A 122 7.38 -31.26 4.58
C MET A 122 8.72 -32.00 4.57
N LEU A 123 9.78 -31.39 4.03
CA LEU A 123 11.12 -31.97 4.06
C LEU A 123 11.71 -31.98 5.46
N MET A 124 11.51 -30.92 6.25
CA MET A 124 11.90 -30.90 7.66
C MET A 124 11.20 -32.02 8.44
N GLY A 125 9.89 -32.22 8.25
CA GLY A 125 9.14 -33.33 8.84
C GLY A 125 9.74 -34.70 8.49
N ALA A 126 10.08 -34.91 7.22
CA ALA A 126 10.70 -36.15 6.77
C ALA A 126 12.13 -36.36 7.32
N ILE A 127 12.87 -35.30 7.62
CA ILE A 127 14.18 -35.38 8.30
C ILE A 127 13.97 -35.82 9.75
N VAL A 128 13.00 -35.25 10.46
CA VAL A 128 12.67 -35.64 11.86
C VAL A 128 12.39 -37.14 11.94
N ASP A 129 11.58 -37.66 11.02
CA ASP A 129 11.21 -39.07 10.99
C ASP A 129 12.41 -40.01 10.73
N LYS A 130 13.46 -39.51 10.06
CA LYS A 130 14.69 -40.27 9.75
C LYS A 130 15.77 -40.18 10.83
N LEU A 131 15.71 -39.18 11.71
CA LEU A 131 16.70 -39.04 12.78
C LEU A 131 16.53 -40.19 13.78
N LYS A 132 17.61 -40.94 14.03
CA LYS A 132 17.67 -42.06 14.97
C LYS A 132 17.73 -41.65 16.45
N ALA A 133 17.66 -40.36 16.75
CA ALA A 133 17.57 -39.87 18.12
C ALA A 133 16.21 -40.24 18.73
N ASP A 134 16.10 -40.20 20.07
CA ASP A 134 14.79 -40.27 20.71
C ASP A 134 13.86 -39.23 20.05
N LYS A 135 12.65 -39.64 19.64
CA LYS A 135 11.72 -38.80 18.86
C LYS A 135 11.46 -37.47 19.57
N ARG A 136 11.46 -37.48 20.91
CA ARG A 136 11.33 -36.28 21.73
C ARG A 136 12.50 -35.33 21.53
N THR A 137 13.74 -35.82 21.58
CA THR A 137 14.95 -35.01 21.38
C THR A 137 15.06 -34.49 19.94
N ALA A 138 14.77 -35.33 18.93
CA ALA A 138 14.75 -34.90 17.53
C ALA A 138 13.71 -33.80 17.29
N SER A 139 12.51 -33.95 17.86
CA SER A 139 11.46 -32.94 17.78
C SER A 139 11.88 -31.63 18.44
N ILE A 140 12.49 -31.66 19.62
CA ILE A 140 12.95 -30.46 20.32
C ILE A 140 14.00 -29.71 19.48
N ILE A 141 14.99 -30.43 18.94
CA ILE A 141 16.04 -29.83 18.11
C ILE A 141 15.41 -29.18 16.87
N VAL A 142 14.53 -29.89 16.17
CA VAL A 142 13.87 -29.36 14.97
C VAL A 142 13.03 -28.15 15.31
N THR A 143 12.23 -28.19 16.38
CA THR A 143 11.45 -27.03 16.83
C THR A 143 12.35 -25.84 17.17
N ALA A 144 13.49 -26.06 17.84
CA ALA A 144 14.43 -25.00 18.15
C ALA A 144 15.06 -24.39 16.88
N VAL A 145 15.48 -25.22 15.93
CA VAL A 145 16.02 -24.77 14.64
C VAL A 145 14.95 -24.03 13.84
N THR A 146 13.72 -24.56 13.76
CA THR A 146 12.60 -23.89 13.10
C THR A 146 12.31 -22.55 13.75
N GLY A 147 12.30 -22.46 15.09
CA GLY A 147 12.13 -21.20 15.81
C GLY A 147 13.21 -20.17 15.47
N LEU A 148 14.48 -20.58 15.44
CA LEU A 148 15.60 -19.73 15.03
C LEU A 148 15.47 -19.28 13.58
N VAL A 149 15.06 -20.18 12.69
CA VAL A 149 14.79 -19.87 11.27
C VAL A 149 13.66 -18.86 11.15
N CYS A 150 12.56 -19.00 11.89
CA CYS A 150 11.46 -18.04 11.86
C CYS A 150 11.91 -16.65 12.34
N VAL A 151 12.69 -16.57 13.42
CA VAL A 151 13.25 -15.28 13.90
C VAL A 151 14.17 -14.66 12.86
N PHE A 152 15.04 -15.47 12.24
CA PHE A 152 15.90 -15.02 11.16
C PHE A 152 15.08 -14.54 9.95
N SER A 153 14.05 -15.29 9.53
CA SER A 153 13.16 -14.93 8.42
C SER A 153 12.40 -13.64 8.68
N ILE A 154 12.02 -13.34 9.92
CA ILE A 154 11.42 -12.04 10.25
C ILE A 154 12.44 -10.92 10.05
N TRP A 155 13.66 -11.08 10.60
CA TRP A 155 14.71 -10.07 10.44
C TRP A 155 15.10 -9.85 8.97
N GLU A 156 15.13 -10.94 8.20
CA GLU A 156 15.54 -10.99 6.79
C GLU A 156 14.44 -10.49 5.85
N GLY A 157 13.19 -10.90 6.05
CA GLY A 157 12.04 -10.43 5.29
C GLY A 157 11.61 -9.00 5.65
N CYS A 158 11.97 -8.49 6.83
CA CYS A 158 11.77 -7.08 7.15
C CYS A 158 12.69 -6.21 6.30
N GLY A 159 12.10 -5.53 5.31
CA GLY A 159 12.75 -4.53 4.45
C GLY A 159 13.17 -3.27 5.21
N GLY A 160 14.10 -3.40 6.14
CA GLY A 160 14.65 -2.29 6.94
C GLY A 160 13.66 -1.63 7.89
N LYS A 161 14.21 -0.93 8.88
CA LYS A 161 13.42 0.05 9.62
C LYS A 161 13.27 1.26 8.70
N THR A 162 12.05 1.72 8.49
CA THR A 162 11.81 3.10 8.02
C THR A 162 12.70 4.03 8.85
N PRO A 163 13.51 4.92 8.24
CA PRO A 163 14.46 5.74 8.97
C PRO A 163 13.76 6.47 10.14
N THR A 164 14.43 6.58 11.30
CA THR A 164 13.86 7.25 12.48
C THR A 164 13.38 8.67 12.15
N GLU A 165 14.08 9.37 11.26
CA GLU A 165 13.69 10.70 10.80
C GLU A 165 12.37 10.70 10.02
N THR A 166 12.07 9.65 9.25
CA THR A 166 10.78 9.48 8.58
C THR A 166 9.66 9.29 9.60
N TYR A 167 9.88 8.51 10.67
CA TYR A 167 8.89 8.38 11.74
C TYR A 167 8.63 9.71 12.47
N LYS A 168 9.69 10.48 12.75
CA LYS A 168 9.54 11.81 13.34
C LYS A 168 8.77 12.76 12.44
N ALA A 169 9.02 12.73 11.13
CA ALA A 169 8.30 13.55 10.16
C ALA A 169 6.80 13.17 10.13
N ILE A 170 6.47 11.88 10.05
CA ILE A 170 5.09 11.38 10.10
C ILE A 170 4.41 11.79 11.41
N GLN A 171 5.10 11.68 12.54
CA GLN A 171 4.56 12.08 13.83
C GLN A 171 4.28 13.58 13.91
N ALA A 172 5.16 14.41 13.34
CA ALA A 172 4.98 15.86 13.28
C ALA A 172 3.81 16.25 12.36
N GLU A 173 3.66 15.57 11.21
CA GLU A 173 2.52 15.75 10.30
C GLU A 173 1.20 15.38 11.00
N TYR A 174 1.13 14.20 11.62
CA TYR A 174 -0.04 13.75 12.38
C TYR A 174 -0.42 14.75 13.48
N ALA A 175 0.56 15.25 14.24
CA ALA A 175 0.29 16.22 15.32
C ALA A 175 -0.20 17.59 14.78
N SER A 176 0.30 18.02 13.62
CA SER A 176 -0.16 19.25 12.97
C SER A 176 -1.60 19.12 12.48
N ASP A 177 -1.93 17.97 11.88
CA ASP A 177 -3.26 17.67 11.36
C ASP A 177 -4.28 17.53 12.50
N ASP A 178 -3.90 16.81 13.57
CA ASP A 178 -4.70 16.65 14.79
C ASP A 178 -5.10 17.98 15.41
N LYS A 179 -4.14 18.91 15.51
CA LYS A 179 -4.36 20.23 16.09
C LYS A 179 -5.34 21.05 15.25
N LEU A 180 -5.21 21.04 13.92
CA LEU A 180 -6.14 21.77 13.05
C LEU A 180 -7.53 21.14 13.10
N VAL A 181 -7.65 19.82 12.99
CA VAL A 181 -8.96 19.14 12.96
C VAL A 181 -9.67 19.27 14.32
N SER A 182 -8.95 19.14 15.44
CA SER A 182 -9.48 19.39 16.78
C SER A 182 -9.99 20.82 16.94
N TYR A 183 -9.28 21.81 16.36
CA TYR A 183 -9.76 23.18 16.32
C TYR A 183 -11.06 23.30 15.52
N ILE A 184 -11.13 22.70 14.33
CA ILE A 184 -12.35 22.73 13.50
C ILE A 184 -13.52 22.15 14.28
N GLU A 185 -13.34 20.95 14.84
CA GLU A 185 -14.39 20.23 15.58
C GLU A 185 -14.89 20.99 16.80
N SER A 186 -14.00 21.63 17.57
CA SER A 186 -14.41 22.47 18.71
C SER A 186 -15.02 23.82 18.31
N SER A 187 -14.84 24.24 17.05
CA SER A 187 -15.29 25.54 16.56
C SER A 187 -16.69 25.53 15.93
N VAL A 188 -17.24 24.35 15.60
CA VAL A 188 -18.56 24.18 14.96
C VAL A 188 -19.44 23.25 15.79
N ASP A 189 -20.73 23.20 15.47
CA ASP A 189 -21.66 22.31 16.17
C ASP A 189 -21.38 20.84 15.82
N GLU A 190 -21.69 19.93 16.75
CA GLU A 190 -21.56 18.49 16.54
C GLU A 190 -22.34 18.03 15.30
N GLY A 191 -21.74 17.18 14.46
CA GLY A 191 -22.39 16.69 13.24
C GLY A 191 -22.39 17.68 12.06
N SER A 192 -21.73 18.82 12.19
CA SER A 192 -21.53 19.79 11.11
C SER A 192 -20.84 19.17 9.90
N MET A 193 -21.20 19.65 8.71
CA MET A 193 -20.59 19.24 7.44
C MET A 193 -19.45 20.19 7.06
N ILE A 194 -18.29 19.66 6.72
CA ILE A 194 -17.11 20.38 6.27
C ILE A 194 -16.85 20.04 4.81
N TYR A 195 -16.82 21.07 3.96
CA TYR A 195 -16.56 20.91 2.53
C TYR A 195 -15.06 20.85 2.29
N GLN A 196 -14.60 19.99 1.40
CA GLN A 196 -13.19 19.77 1.15
C GLN A 196 -12.78 20.19 -0.25
N LEU A 197 -11.71 20.99 -0.33
CA LEU A 197 -11.08 21.43 -1.56
C LEU A 197 -9.66 20.86 -1.70
N PRO A 198 -9.21 20.59 -2.95
CA PRO A 198 -9.98 20.65 -4.18
C PRO A 198 -11.04 19.54 -4.24
N TYR A 199 -11.99 19.64 -5.19
CA TYR A 199 -12.69 18.44 -5.63
C TYR A 199 -11.66 17.41 -6.09
N HIS A 200 -11.70 16.22 -5.51
CA HIS A 200 -10.81 15.12 -5.85
C HIS A 200 -11.61 13.85 -6.05
N LYS A 201 -11.27 13.08 -7.09
CA LYS A 201 -12.00 11.86 -7.44
C LYS A 201 -11.71 10.76 -6.42
N TYR A 202 -12.73 9.95 -6.11
CA TYR A 202 -12.57 8.76 -5.31
C TYR A 202 -13.32 7.57 -5.93
N PRO A 203 -12.78 6.33 -5.92
CA PRO A 203 -11.39 5.99 -5.62
C PRO A 203 -10.49 6.25 -6.84
N GLU A 204 -9.18 6.26 -6.60
CA GLU A 204 -8.14 6.33 -7.64
C GLU A 204 -8.23 7.64 -8.46
N GLY A 205 -8.18 8.77 -7.76
CA GLY A 205 -8.08 10.12 -8.33
C GLY A 205 -6.65 10.54 -8.69
N GLU A 206 -5.66 9.70 -8.39
CA GLU A 206 -4.22 9.96 -8.56
C GLU A 206 -3.73 11.13 -7.68
N SER A 207 -2.45 11.48 -7.80
CA SER A 207 -1.91 12.65 -7.10
C SER A 207 -2.21 13.94 -7.85
N GLN A 208 -2.57 15.00 -7.14
CA GLN A 208 -2.67 16.35 -7.68
C GLN A 208 -1.59 17.22 -7.03
N ASN A 209 -0.61 17.67 -7.83
CA ASN A 209 0.60 18.33 -7.30
C ASN A 209 1.22 17.48 -6.17
N ASP A 210 1.36 18.03 -4.97
CA ASP A 210 1.92 17.32 -3.80
C ASP A 210 0.83 16.66 -2.93
N MET A 211 -0.46 16.76 -3.32
CA MET A 211 -1.55 16.06 -2.66
C MET A 211 -1.69 14.64 -3.19
N TRP A 212 -1.62 13.66 -2.30
CA TRP A 212 -1.81 12.24 -2.62
C TRP A 212 -3.29 11.86 -2.63
N ASP A 213 -3.59 10.76 -3.32
CA ASP A 213 -4.95 10.30 -3.63
C ASP A 213 -5.92 10.29 -2.43
N TYR A 214 -5.42 9.99 -1.23
CA TYR A 214 -6.22 9.81 -0.02
C TYR A 214 -5.98 10.87 1.07
N HIS A 215 -5.27 11.95 0.79
CA HIS A 215 -5.00 12.99 1.79
C HIS A 215 -6.27 13.66 2.34
N LEU A 216 -7.32 13.78 1.53
CA LEU A 216 -8.60 14.32 2.01
C LEU A 216 -9.32 13.38 3.00
N PHE A 217 -8.84 12.16 3.25
CA PHE A 217 -9.32 11.36 4.39
C PHE A 217 -8.76 11.78 5.75
N VAL A 218 -7.76 12.68 5.81
CA VAL A 218 -7.16 13.15 7.09
C VAL A 218 -8.21 13.68 8.06
N GLY A 219 -9.20 14.46 7.57
CA GLY A 219 -10.29 14.96 8.41
C GLY A 219 -11.06 13.84 9.14
N TYR A 220 -11.31 12.72 8.47
CA TYR A 220 -12.00 11.56 9.05
C TYR A 220 -11.15 10.80 10.07
N LEU A 221 -9.82 10.88 9.99
CA LEU A 221 -8.93 10.17 10.91
C LEU A 221 -8.79 10.90 12.25
N HIS A 222 -8.96 12.22 12.26
CA HIS A 222 -8.77 13.07 13.45
C HIS A 222 -10.08 13.60 14.04
N SER A 223 -11.20 13.48 13.32
CA SER A 223 -12.50 13.93 13.80
C SER A 223 -13.38 12.77 14.22
N ASP A 224 -14.08 12.94 15.34
CA ASP A 224 -15.04 11.96 15.84
C ASP A 224 -16.49 12.30 15.45
N THR A 225 -16.80 13.59 15.29
CA THR A 225 -18.19 14.06 15.18
C THR A 225 -18.53 14.77 13.87
N LEU A 226 -17.54 15.21 13.09
CA LEU A 226 -17.79 15.97 11.86
C LEU A 226 -18.07 15.06 10.66
N LYS A 227 -18.75 15.63 9.67
CA LYS A 227 -18.99 15.01 8.36
C LYS A 227 -18.17 15.73 7.31
N TRP A 228 -17.58 14.99 6.38
CA TRP A 228 -16.67 15.55 5.39
C TRP A 228 -17.16 15.22 3.96
N SER A 229 -16.88 16.07 2.98
CA SER A 229 -17.45 15.92 1.62
C SER A 229 -16.70 14.95 0.70
N TYR A 230 -15.42 14.64 0.97
CA TYR A 230 -14.62 13.73 0.15
C TYR A 230 -14.98 12.26 0.39
N GLY A 231 -14.82 11.41 -0.64
CA GLY A 231 -15.00 9.96 -0.55
C GLY A 231 -16.27 9.40 -1.21
N SER A 232 -17.02 10.22 -1.96
CA SER A 232 -18.10 9.72 -2.82
C SER A 232 -17.50 8.95 -4.01
N VAL A 233 -18.07 7.77 -4.33
CA VAL A 233 -17.57 6.96 -5.45
C VAL A 233 -17.84 7.66 -6.77
N LYS A 234 -16.81 7.76 -7.61
CA LYS A 234 -16.84 8.46 -8.89
C LYS A 234 -17.98 7.99 -9.78
N GLY A 235 -18.71 8.95 -10.34
CA GLY A 235 -19.93 8.69 -11.12
C GLY A 235 -21.19 8.43 -10.30
N ARG A 236 -21.16 8.63 -8.98
CA ARG A 236 -22.37 8.72 -8.13
C ARG A 236 -22.82 10.18 -8.01
N GLU A 237 -24.08 10.38 -7.64
CA GLU A 237 -24.67 11.71 -7.46
C GLU A 237 -23.86 12.62 -6.52
N GLY A 238 -23.39 12.09 -5.39
CA GLY A 238 -22.57 12.87 -4.45
C GLY A 238 -21.20 13.28 -5.00
N ASP A 239 -20.65 12.51 -5.95
CA ASP A 239 -19.40 12.86 -6.64
C ASP A 239 -19.65 14.00 -7.64
N SER A 240 -20.70 13.88 -8.46
CA SER A 240 -21.10 14.92 -9.40
C SER A 240 -21.46 16.24 -8.71
N TRP A 241 -22.16 16.19 -7.58
CA TRP A 241 -22.45 17.39 -6.79
C TRP A 241 -21.17 18.04 -6.26
N ASN A 242 -20.22 17.23 -5.76
CA ASN A 242 -18.95 17.75 -5.23
C ASN A 242 -18.09 18.40 -6.33
N GLU A 243 -18.06 17.78 -7.52
CA GLU A 243 -17.40 18.33 -8.72
C GLU A 243 -18.00 19.67 -9.15
N GLU A 244 -19.33 19.75 -9.20
CA GLU A 244 -20.05 20.97 -9.57
C GLU A 244 -19.73 22.11 -8.60
N ILE A 245 -19.88 21.87 -7.28
CA ILE A 245 -19.57 22.88 -6.26
C ILE A 245 -18.10 23.32 -6.34
N GLY A 246 -17.17 22.37 -6.50
CA GLY A 246 -15.74 22.65 -6.57
C GLY A 246 -15.33 23.47 -7.81
N SER A 247 -16.19 23.54 -8.83
CA SER A 247 -15.97 24.31 -10.06
C SER A 247 -16.53 25.75 -10.01
N LEU A 248 -17.31 26.09 -8.99
CA LEU A 248 -17.91 27.41 -8.84
C LEU A 248 -16.86 28.46 -8.44
N LYS A 249 -17.17 29.74 -8.70
CA LYS A 249 -16.43 30.86 -8.13
C LYS A 249 -16.66 30.93 -6.61
N ALA A 250 -15.70 31.48 -5.87
CA ALA A 250 -15.73 31.52 -4.40
C ALA A 250 -17.05 32.04 -3.82
N ASP A 251 -17.60 33.15 -4.33
CA ASP A 251 -18.87 33.71 -3.87
C ASP A 251 -20.05 32.72 -4.03
N ASP A 252 -20.18 32.15 -5.23
CA ASP A 252 -21.25 31.20 -5.56
C ASP A 252 -21.08 29.88 -4.79
N MET A 253 -19.84 29.42 -4.63
CA MET A 253 -19.48 28.24 -3.85
C MET A 253 -19.86 28.41 -2.38
N VAL A 254 -19.41 29.50 -1.75
CA VAL A 254 -19.69 29.78 -0.33
C VAL A 254 -21.19 29.90 -0.10
N LYS A 255 -21.92 30.56 -1.02
CA LYS A 255 -23.38 30.66 -0.94
C LYS A 255 -24.04 29.28 -1.02
N ALA A 256 -23.69 28.47 -2.02
CA ALA A 256 -24.25 27.14 -2.21
C ALA A 256 -23.96 26.21 -1.01
N LEU A 257 -22.75 26.29 -0.46
CA LEU A 257 -22.35 25.50 0.71
C LEU A 257 -23.10 25.92 1.97
N LYS A 258 -23.30 27.22 2.21
CA LYS A 258 -24.12 27.72 3.32
C LYS A 258 -25.58 27.28 3.19
N GLU A 259 -26.15 27.34 1.98
CA GLU A 259 -27.51 26.86 1.70
C GLU A 259 -27.64 25.34 1.89
N ALA A 260 -26.60 24.58 1.58
CA ALA A 260 -26.53 23.13 1.80
C ALA A 260 -26.25 22.73 3.26
N GLY A 261 -26.02 23.69 4.17
CA GLY A 261 -25.81 23.44 5.60
C GLY A 261 -24.39 23.04 5.98
N PHE A 262 -23.39 23.36 5.16
CA PHE A 262 -21.98 23.24 5.56
C PHE A 262 -21.61 24.32 6.57
N ALA A 263 -20.65 24.02 7.44
CA ALA A 263 -20.15 24.93 8.49
C ALA A 263 -18.78 25.55 8.14
N GLY A 264 -18.13 25.08 7.07
CA GLY A 264 -16.87 25.62 6.62
C GLY A 264 -16.24 24.86 5.46
N ILE A 265 -15.10 25.36 5.00
CA ILE A 265 -14.30 24.84 3.89
C ILE A 265 -12.92 24.47 4.42
N TYR A 266 -12.54 23.21 4.26
CA TYR A 266 -11.21 22.65 4.50
C TYR A 266 -10.47 22.53 3.16
N ILE A 267 -9.21 22.96 3.13
CA ILE A 267 -8.41 23.01 1.91
C ILE A 267 -7.11 22.25 2.14
N ASP A 268 -6.82 21.30 1.26
CA ASP A 268 -5.47 20.74 1.15
C ASP A 268 -4.63 21.60 0.20
N ARG A 269 -3.74 22.40 0.78
CA ARG A 269 -2.91 23.37 0.07
C ARG A 269 -1.87 22.69 -0.83
N ARG A 270 -1.54 21.42 -0.57
CA ARG A 270 -0.59 20.62 -1.37
C ARG A 270 -1.08 20.42 -2.80
N ALA A 271 -2.39 20.54 -3.03
CA ALA A 271 -3.00 20.35 -4.33
C ALA A 271 -2.87 21.54 -5.28
N TYR A 272 -2.26 22.64 -4.84
CA TYR A 272 -2.21 23.92 -5.56
C TYR A 272 -0.79 24.46 -5.67
N LEU A 273 -0.50 25.17 -6.76
CA LEU A 273 0.69 26.01 -6.85
C LEU A 273 0.54 27.23 -5.93
N ALA A 274 1.65 27.85 -5.53
CA ALA A 274 1.66 29.00 -4.61
C ALA A 274 0.71 30.14 -5.03
N GLU A 275 0.77 30.57 -6.30
CA GLU A 275 -0.11 31.63 -6.82
C GLU A 275 -1.59 31.21 -6.85
N GLN A 276 -1.88 29.92 -7.07
CA GLN A 276 -3.24 29.40 -7.13
C GLN A 276 -3.88 29.35 -5.74
N ILE A 277 -3.13 28.91 -4.72
CA ILE A 277 -3.65 28.88 -3.35
C ILE A 277 -3.81 30.30 -2.78
N GLU A 278 -2.88 31.21 -3.08
CA GLU A 278 -3.00 32.62 -2.69
C GLU A 278 -4.24 33.28 -3.28
N GLN A 279 -4.51 33.06 -4.58
CA GLN A 279 -5.70 33.58 -5.22
C GLN A 279 -6.98 32.95 -4.64
N LEU A 280 -7.02 31.62 -4.49
CA LEU A 280 -8.18 30.92 -3.92
C LEU A 280 -8.49 31.40 -2.50
N GLU A 281 -7.48 31.53 -1.64
CA GLU A 281 -7.65 32.01 -0.27
C GLU A 281 -8.03 33.50 -0.21
N SER A 282 -7.54 34.33 -1.14
CA SER A 282 -7.99 35.72 -1.27
C SER A 282 -9.47 35.79 -1.61
N ASP A 283 -9.91 35.02 -2.61
CA ASP A 283 -11.32 35.00 -3.05
C ASP A 283 -12.24 34.46 -1.95
N LEU A 284 -11.82 33.41 -1.23
CA LEU A 284 -12.57 32.87 -0.09
C LEU A 284 -12.60 33.82 1.10
N THR A 285 -11.54 34.59 1.34
CA THR A 285 -11.53 35.63 2.38
C THR A 285 -12.55 36.72 2.07
N GLU A 286 -12.67 37.14 0.80
CA GLU A 286 -13.67 38.10 0.35
C GLU A 286 -15.10 37.52 0.47
N ALA A 287 -15.31 36.30 -0.01
CA ALA A 287 -16.61 35.63 0.00
C ALA A 287 -17.14 35.29 1.41
N THR A 288 -16.25 34.88 2.32
CA THR A 288 -16.64 34.47 3.69
C THR A 288 -16.58 35.61 4.70
N GLY A 289 -15.76 36.64 4.45
CA GLY A 289 -15.42 37.67 5.43
C GLY A 289 -14.54 37.18 6.59
N THR A 290 -13.96 35.98 6.47
CA THR A 290 -13.09 35.37 7.50
C THR A 290 -11.70 35.07 6.95
N LYS A 291 -10.71 34.96 7.84
CA LYS A 291 -9.35 34.54 7.47
C LYS A 291 -9.18 33.04 7.70
N PRO A 292 -8.33 32.36 6.91
CA PRO A 292 -8.09 30.94 7.11
C PRO A 292 -7.33 30.69 8.41
N VAL A 293 -7.67 29.59 9.08
CA VAL A 293 -6.79 28.97 10.07
C VAL A 293 -5.90 27.97 9.33
N ILE A 294 -4.58 28.14 9.44
CA ILE A 294 -3.58 27.34 8.73
C ILE A 294 -2.95 26.35 9.71
N SER A 295 -2.73 25.11 9.27
CA SER A 295 -2.04 24.08 10.07
C SER A 295 -0.58 24.46 10.35
N ASP A 296 0.01 23.90 11.40
CA ASP A 296 1.40 24.22 11.80
C ASP A 296 2.42 23.88 10.70
N ASN A 297 2.17 22.82 9.92
CA ASN A 297 2.98 22.44 8.76
C ASN A 297 2.68 23.24 7.47
N GLY A 298 1.64 24.10 7.48
CA GLY A 298 1.23 24.90 6.33
C GLY A 298 0.57 24.13 5.18
N CYS A 299 0.33 22.82 5.33
CA CYS A 299 -0.26 22.00 4.28
C CYS A 299 -1.78 22.11 4.20
N LEU A 300 -2.45 22.56 5.25
CA LEU A 300 -3.90 22.59 5.35
C LEU A 300 -4.38 23.99 5.76
N SER A 301 -5.57 24.37 5.29
CA SER A 301 -6.26 25.56 5.78
C SER A 301 -7.76 25.35 5.94
N PHE A 302 -8.38 26.15 6.79
CA PHE A 302 -9.81 26.08 7.09
C PHE A 302 -10.45 27.46 7.15
N TYR A 303 -11.57 27.63 6.45
CA TYR A 303 -12.48 28.77 6.56
C TYR A 303 -13.75 28.35 7.27
N LYS A 304 -14.10 29.08 8.34
CA LYS A 304 -15.38 28.91 9.03
C LYS A 304 -16.43 29.82 8.41
N PHE A 305 -17.67 29.35 8.33
CA PHE A 305 -18.81 30.13 7.84
C PHE A 305 -19.48 31.03 8.88
#